data_AF-A0A4Y2PAA4-F1
#
_entry.id   AF-A0A4Y2PAA4-F1
#
_cell.length_a   1.000
_cell.length_b   1.000
_cell.length_c   1.000
_cell.angle_alpha   90.00
_cell.angle_beta   90.00
_cell.angle_gamma   90.00
#
_symmetry.space_group_name_H-M   'P 1'
#
loop_
_entity.id
_entity.type
_entity.pdbx_description
1 polymer ?
#
loop_
_entity_poly.entity_id
_entity_poly.type
_entity_poly.pdbx_seq_one_letter_code
_entity_poly.pdbx_strand_id
1 'polypeptide(L)'
;MDIEAKSKAREVSSFSTTSPIAQQIQTILLIHPSIQLGWIKAHMGHKGNKAADALAKQATSAGSSLQYPAPRSLLKSIKKNSSLRRWQEEWDTDLTGRNIHRILPKVSLIPAPWKRQDIIFATGHGPFLSYFKRFHILKNLTAAAEVKWAIHSITPSAAHSQLLFASPNPPRIAKQSDGIEL
;
A
#
# COMPACT_ATOMS: atom_id res chain seq x y z
N MET A 1 24.95 -4.10 1.37
CA MET A 1 26.16 -4.56 2.08
C MET A 1 27.37 -3.66 1.80
N ASP A 2 27.81 -3.48 0.54
CA ASP A 2 29.02 -2.68 0.22
C ASP A 2 29.02 -1.22 0.73
N ILE A 3 27.87 -0.54 0.69
CA ILE A 3 27.74 0.86 1.12
C ILE A 3 27.89 1.00 2.64
N GLU A 4 27.42 0.01 3.38
CA GLU A 4 27.40 0.03 4.85
C GLU A 4 28.80 -0.14 5.44
N ALA A 5 29.61 -1.05 4.89
CA ALA A 5 31.00 -1.25 5.31
C ALA A 5 31.88 -0.02 5.01
N LYS A 6 31.65 0.64 3.86
CA LYS A 6 32.33 1.90 3.51
C LYS A 6 31.94 3.03 4.44
N SER A 7 30.67 3.10 4.84
CA SER A 7 30.18 4.06 5.83
C SER A 7 30.82 3.85 7.19
N LYS A 8 30.93 2.59 7.66
CA LYS A 8 31.55 2.24 8.95
C LYS A 8 33.03 2.59 8.99
N ALA A 9 33.78 2.32 7.92
CA ALA A 9 35.19 2.71 7.85
C ALA A 9 35.37 4.24 7.95
N ARG A 10 34.47 5.01 7.30
CA ARG A 10 34.46 6.47 7.39
C ARG A 10 34.11 6.97 8.79
N GLU A 11 33.14 6.33 9.44
CA GLU A 11 32.73 6.66 10.80
C GLU A 11 33.88 6.51 11.80
N VAL A 12 34.63 5.41 11.74
CA VAL A 12 35.83 5.19 12.59
C VAL A 12 36.93 6.21 12.33
N SER A 13 37.10 6.64 11.07
CA SER A 13 38.08 7.68 10.72
C SER A 13 37.62 9.11 11.06
N SER A 14 36.36 9.30 11.45
CA SER A 14 35.83 10.63 11.77
C SER A 14 36.05 10.98 13.24
N PHE A 15 36.49 12.21 13.51
CA PHE A 15 36.75 12.71 14.88
C PHE A 15 35.46 13.04 15.66
N SER A 16 34.27 12.91 15.04
CA SER A 16 32.99 13.31 15.61
C SER A 16 32.08 12.12 15.96
N THR A 17 32.60 10.90 16.00
CA THR A 17 31.78 9.70 16.22
C THR A 17 31.33 9.54 17.67
N THR A 18 30.03 9.29 17.86
CA THR A 18 29.40 9.05 19.17
C THR A 18 29.39 7.57 19.58
N SER A 19 29.63 6.65 18.64
CA SER A 19 29.63 5.21 18.91
C SER A 19 30.80 4.81 19.82
N PRO A 20 30.55 4.20 21.01
CA PRO A 20 31.61 3.83 21.95
C PRO A 20 32.65 2.87 21.35
N ILE A 21 32.20 1.94 20.51
CA ILE A 21 33.09 0.98 19.82
C ILE A 21 33.99 1.69 18.82
N ALA A 22 33.45 2.64 18.05
CA ALA A 22 34.25 3.37 17.07
C ALA A 22 35.24 4.32 17.74
N GLN A 23 34.88 4.92 18.89
CA GLN A 23 35.82 5.68 19.73
C GLN A 23 36.96 4.79 20.24
N GLN A 24 36.66 3.57 20.72
CA GLN A 24 37.68 2.61 21.13
C GLN A 24 38.64 2.25 19.99
N ILE A 25 38.10 1.98 18.80
CA ILE A 25 38.92 1.69 17.61
C ILE A 25 39.80 2.89 17.26
N GLN A 26 39.27 4.11 17.31
CA GLN A 26 40.03 5.33 17.05
C GLN A 26 41.19 5.50 18.03
N THR A 27 40.97 5.25 19.33
CA THR A 27 42.03 5.27 20.34
C THR A 27 43.16 4.28 20.01
N ILE A 28 42.81 3.05 19.61
CA ILE A 28 43.80 2.03 19.24
C ILE A 28 44.65 2.49 18.05
N LEU A 29 44.02 3.10 17.04
CA LEU A 29 44.69 3.61 15.85
C LEU A 29 45.61 4.80 16.17
N LEU A 30 45.23 5.67 17.11
CA LEU A 30 46.07 6.77 17.57
C LEU A 30 47.31 6.27 18.31
N ILE A 31 47.21 5.19 19.07
CA ILE A 31 48.35 4.57 19.78
C ILE A 31 49.29 3.86 18.80
N HIS A 32 48.80 3.38 17.66
CA HIS A 32 49.56 2.59 16.68
C HIS A 32 49.55 3.25 15.29
N PRO A 33 50.37 4.29 15.06
CA PRO A 33 50.33 5.10 13.82
C PRO A 33 50.77 4.33 12.57
N SER A 34 51.38 3.15 12.72
CA SER A 34 51.76 2.27 11.60
C SER A 34 50.58 1.51 11.00
N ILE A 35 49.42 1.46 11.68
CA ILE A 35 48.24 0.77 11.19
C ILE A 35 47.49 1.67 10.21
N GLN A 36 47.35 1.20 8.97
CA GLN A 36 46.59 1.89 7.93
C GLN A 36 45.25 1.20 7.69
N LEU A 37 44.18 1.99 7.66
CA LEU A 37 42.85 1.52 7.30
C LEU A 37 42.60 1.73 5.80
N GLY A 38 42.24 0.64 5.12
CA GLY A 38 41.80 0.66 3.73
C GLY A 38 40.44 -0.01 3.56
N TRP A 39 39.63 0.49 2.62
CA TRP A 39 38.40 -0.18 2.21
C TRP A 39 38.64 -0.98 0.94
N ILE A 40 38.21 -2.24 0.92
CA ILE A 40 38.27 -3.12 -0.24
C ILE A 40 36.85 -3.64 -0.52
N LYS A 41 36.48 -3.69 -1.79
CA LYS A 41 35.16 -4.16 -2.22
C LYS A 41 34.97 -5.66 -1.92
N ALA A 42 33.78 -6.03 -1.44
CA ALA A 42 33.44 -7.42 -1.18
C ALA A 42 33.35 -8.25 -2.48
N HIS A 43 33.56 -9.56 -2.37
CA HIS A 43 33.38 -10.57 -3.43
C HIS A 43 34.25 -10.42 -4.71
N MET A 44 35.21 -9.49 -4.74
CA MET A 44 36.12 -9.27 -5.89
C MET A 44 37.34 -10.23 -5.91
N GLY A 45 37.21 -11.44 -5.39
CA GLY A 45 38.29 -12.44 -5.51
C GLY A 45 39.46 -12.33 -4.51
N HIS A 46 39.56 -11.28 -3.70
CA HIS A 46 40.65 -11.11 -2.72
C HIS A 46 40.66 -12.24 -1.67
N LYS A 47 41.73 -13.05 -1.67
CA LYS A 47 41.85 -14.23 -0.79
C LYS A 47 41.72 -13.90 0.70
N GLY A 48 42.41 -12.85 1.16
CA GLY A 48 42.34 -12.41 2.57
C GLY A 48 40.94 -11.99 3.01
N ASN A 49 40.23 -11.21 2.18
CA ASN A 49 38.86 -10.79 2.47
C ASN A 49 37.89 -11.99 2.51
N LYS A 50 38.04 -12.94 1.55
CA LYS A 50 37.24 -14.17 1.55
C LYS A 50 37.49 -15.03 2.79
N ALA A 51 38.75 -15.16 3.21
CA ALA A 51 39.10 -15.89 4.42
C ALA A 51 38.52 -15.23 5.68
N ALA A 52 38.63 -13.90 5.80
CA ALA A 52 38.04 -13.16 6.92
C ALA A 52 36.51 -13.30 6.97
N ASP A 53 35.82 -13.20 5.84
CA ASP A 53 34.36 -13.39 5.75
C ASP A 53 33.95 -14.83 6.11
N ALA A 54 34.71 -15.84 5.66
CA ALA A 54 34.47 -17.23 6.03
C ALA A 54 34.63 -17.46 7.54
N LEU A 55 35.68 -16.90 8.15
CA LEU A 55 35.90 -16.98 9.59
C LEU A 55 34.80 -16.27 10.39
N ALA A 56 34.36 -15.09 9.95
CA ALA A 56 33.25 -14.37 10.58
C ALA A 56 31.94 -15.18 10.54
N LYS A 57 31.64 -15.83 9.41
CA LYS A 57 30.48 -16.73 9.26
C LYS A 57 30.58 -17.95 10.15
N GLN A 58 31.76 -18.56 10.24
CA GLN A 58 32.02 -19.69 11.12
C GLN A 58 31.84 -19.30 12.59
N ALA A 59 32.37 -18.15 13.01
CA ALA A 59 32.20 -17.62 14.37
C ALA A 59 30.73 -17.34 14.71
N THR A 60 29.95 -16.82 13.75
CA THR A 60 28.50 -16.59 13.92
C THR A 60 27.73 -17.91 14.07
N SER A 61 28.21 -18.99 13.45
CA SER A 61 27.59 -20.33 13.51
C SER A 61 28.00 -21.13 14.74
N ALA A 62 29.20 -20.86 15.29
CA ALA A 62 29.74 -21.53 16.48
C ALA A 62 29.34 -20.84 17.80
N GLY A 63 28.90 -19.57 17.74
CA GLY A 63 28.44 -18.83 18.90
C GLY A 63 27.08 -19.33 19.43
N SER A 64 26.84 -19.11 20.72
CA SER A 64 25.51 -19.29 21.31
C SER A 64 24.51 -18.36 20.61
N SER A 65 23.32 -18.86 20.27
CA SER A 65 22.27 -18.07 19.62
C SER A 65 21.90 -16.86 20.49
N LEU A 66 22.41 -15.69 20.14
CA LEU A 66 21.97 -14.42 20.71
C LEU A 66 20.52 -14.20 20.26
N GLN A 67 19.59 -14.40 21.19
CA GLN A 67 18.16 -14.12 21.01
C GLN A 67 17.96 -12.60 20.90
N TYR A 68 18.21 -12.05 19.72
CA TYR A 68 17.86 -10.67 19.43
C TYR A 68 16.37 -10.60 19.06
N PRO A 69 15.58 -9.67 19.64
CA PRO A 69 14.19 -9.47 19.22
C PRO A 69 14.12 -9.19 17.72
N ALA A 70 13.21 -9.86 17.02
CA ALA A 70 13.06 -9.68 15.58
C ALA A 70 13.01 -8.18 15.21
N PRO A 71 13.77 -7.74 14.19
CA PRO A 71 13.74 -6.35 13.77
C PRO A 71 12.31 -5.89 13.50
N ARG A 72 11.94 -4.69 13.96
CA ARG A 72 10.58 -4.16 13.78
C ARG A 72 10.14 -4.15 12.31
N SER A 73 11.07 -3.95 11.38
CA SER A 73 10.84 -4.01 9.93
C SER A 73 10.38 -5.40 9.47
N LEU A 74 10.97 -6.47 10.01
CA LEU A 74 10.59 -7.85 9.73
C LEU A 74 9.16 -8.12 10.19
N LEU A 75 8.84 -7.75 11.44
CA LEU A 75 7.49 -7.93 11.99
C LEU A 75 6.44 -7.15 11.20
N LYS A 76 6.74 -5.91 10.79
CA LYS A 76 5.88 -5.11 9.92
C LYS A 76 5.67 -5.78 8.56
N SER A 77 6.74 -6.30 7.96
CA SER A 77 6.70 -7.01 6.68
C SER A 77 5.82 -8.26 6.75
N ILE A 78 6.00 -9.07 7.80
CA ILE A 78 5.21 -10.29 8.02
C ILE A 78 3.73 -9.94 8.15
N LYS A 79 3.37 -8.99 9.01
CA LYS A 79 1.96 -8.57 9.18
C LYS A 79 1.36 -8.10 7.86
N LYS A 80 2.06 -7.21 7.16
CA LYS A 80 1.64 -6.68 5.86
C LYS A 80 1.40 -7.79 4.83
N ASN A 81 2.34 -8.72 4.70
CA ASN A 81 2.28 -9.79 3.71
C ASN A 81 1.17 -10.79 4.03
N SER A 82 1.00 -11.14 5.31
CA SER A 82 -0.10 -12.02 5.74
C SER A 82 -1.47 -11.41 5.47
N SER A 83 -1.65 -10.11 5.77
CA SER A 83 -2.89 -9.40 5.47
C SER A 83 -3.16 -9.32 3.96
N LEU A 84 -2.16 -8.99 3.15
CA LEU A 84 -2.30 -8.95 1.68
C LEU A 84 -2.64 -10.31 1.09
N ARG A 85 -2.00 -11.38 1.58
CA ARG A 85 -2.29 -12.74 1.11
C ARG A 85 -3.72 -13.14 1.41
N ARG A 86 -4.18 -12.93 2.66
CA ARG A 86 -5.56 -13.22 3.04
C ARG A 86 -6.56 -12.42 2.22
N TRP A 87 -6.30 -11.12 2.01
CA TRP A 87 -7.17 -10.28 1.19
C TRP A 87 -7.21 -10.77 -0.27
N GLN A 88 -6.07 -11.21 -0.82
CA GLN A 88 -6.03 -11.80 -2.16
C GLN A 88 -6.84 -13.10 -2.25
N GLU A 89 -6.72 -13.98 -1.24
CA GLU A 89 -7.49 -15.24 -1.16
C GLU A 89 -9.00 -14.96 -1.14
N GLU A 90 -9.44 -14.00 -0.32
CA GLU A 90 -10.84 -13.56 -0.27
C GLU A 90 -11.26 -12.95 -1.62
N TRP A 91 -10.42 -12.11 -2.22
CA TRP A 91 -10.70 -11.49 -3.52
C TRP A 91 -10.83 -12.51 -4.68
N ASP A 92 -10.01 -13.56 -4.67
CA ASP A 92 -10.03 -14.60 -5.68
C ASP A 92 -11.23 -15.54 -5.53
N THR A 93 -11.76 -15.72 -4.31
CA THR A 93 -12.83 -16.69 -4.01
C THR A 93 -14.23 -16.07 -3.87
N ASP A 94 -14.33 -14.77 -3.59
CA ASP A 94 -15.61 -14.09 -3.43
C ASP A 94 -16.42 -14.05 -4.75
N LEU A 95 -17.75 -14.15 -4.62
CA LEU A 95 -18.72 -14.06 -5.71
C LEU A 95 -19.15 -12.61 -5.98
N THR A 96 -18.87 -11.69 -5.05
CA THR A 96 -19.19 -10.27 -5.20
C THR A 96 -18.07 -9.53 -5.94
N GLY A 97 -18.40 -8.52 -6.75
CA GLY A 97 -17.38 -7.68 -7.41
C GLY A 97 -16.57 -8.38 -8.51
N ARG A 98 -17.05 -9.51 -9.05
CA ARG A 98 -16.37 -10.29 -10.10
C ARG A 98 -16.05 -9.51 -11.37
N ASN A 99 -16.88 -8.52 -11.71
CA ASN A 99 -16.61 -7.56 -12.79
C ASN A 99 -15.34 -6.76 -12.52
N ILE A 100 -15.15 -6.26 -11.30
CA ILE A 100 -13.97 -5.51 -10.90
C ILE A 100 -12.76 -6.44 -10.82
N HIS A 101 -12.92 -7.66 -10.29
CA HIS A 101 -11.83 -8.65 -10.24
C HIS A 101 -11.29 -8.97 -11.65
N ARG A 102 -12.16 -9.10 -12.65
CA ARG A 102 -11.73 -9.31 -14.05
C ARG A 102 -10.79 -8.21 -14.58
N ILE A 103 -10.90 -6.99 -14.05
CA ILE A 103 -10.08 -5.84 -14.46
C ILE A 103 -8.86 -5.68 -13.52
N LEU A 104 -9.06 -5.88 -12.22
CA LEU A 104 -8.05 -5.80 -11.15
C LEU A 104 -8.00 -7.12 -10.37
N PRO A 105 -7.36 -8.17 -10.91
CA PRO A 105 -7.33 -9.47 -10.26
C PRO A 105 -6.39 -9.52 -9.06
N LYS A 106 -5.51 -8.53 -8.89
CA LYS A 106 -4.53 -8.48 -7.81
C LYS A 106 -4.82 -7.33 -6.85
N VAL A 107 -4.87 -7.65 -5.57
CA VAL A 107 -5.00 -6.67 -4.50
C VAL A 107 -3.68 -5.92 -4.32
N SER A 108 -3.78 -4.64 -4.01
CA SER A 108 -2.64 -3.75 -3.83
C SER A 108 -2.96 -2.73 -2.76
N LEU A 109 -1.95 -2.32 -2.00
CA LEU A 109 -2.06 -1.18 -1.09
C LEU A 109 -1.95 0.16 -1.82
N ILE A 110 -1.46 0.15 -3.05
CA ILE A 110 -1.42 1.32 -3.91
C ILE A 110 -2.76 1.35 -4.65
N PRO A 111 -3.57 2.41 -4.48
CA PRO A 111 -4.83 2.55 -5.21
C PRO A 111 -4.60 2.47 -6.71
N ALA A 112 -5.50 1.81 -7.42
CA ALA A 112 -5.49 1.86 -8.88
C ALA A 112 -5.69 3.31 -9.35
N PRO A 113 -5.01 3.76 -10.42
CA PRO A 113 -5.11 5.13 -10.92
C PRO A 113 -6.42 5.37 -11.70
N TRP A 114 -7.54 4.92 -11.14
CA TRP A 114 -8.87 5.02 -11.75
C TRP A 114 -9.48 6.40 -11.49
N LYS A 115 -9.99 7.03 -12.55
CA LYS A 115 -10.79 8.24 -12.41
C LYS A 115 -12.20 7.87 -11.97
N ARG A 116 -12.96 8.87 -11.52
CA ARG A 116 -14.35 8.67 -11.08
C ARG A 116 -15.19 7.96 -12.15
N GLN A 117 -15.02 8.29 -13.43
CA GLN A 117 -15.77 7.63 -14.51
C GLN A 117 -15.44 6.14 -14.62
N ASP A 118 -14.16 5.78 -14.51
CA ASP A 118 -13.71 4.39 -14.57
C ASP A 118 -14.29 3.56 -13.42
N ILE A 119 -14.34 4.14 -12.22
CA ILE A 119 -14.94 3.49 -11.04
C ILE A 119 -16.44 3.26 -11.26
N ILE A 120 -17.18 4.30 -11.69
CA ILE A 120 -18.63 4.24 -11.98
C ILE A 120 -18.91 3.15 -13.03
N PHE A 121 -18.15 3.15 -14.12
CA PHE A 121 -18.29 2.17 -15.19
C PHE A 121 -17.95 0.74 -14.70
N ALA A 122 -16.79 0.55 -14.07
CA ALA A 122 -16.32 -0.77 -13.62
C ALA A 122 -17.22 -1.38 -12.55
N THR A 123 -17.75 -0.57 -11.64
CA THR A 123 -18.70 -1.01 -10.60
C THR A 123 -20.11 -1.21 -11.13
N GLY A 124 -20.40 -0.76 -12.36
CA GLY A 124 -21.76 -0.72 -12.92
C GLY A 124 -22.69 0.18 -12.13
N HIS A 125 -22.14 1.17 -11.43
CA HIS A 125 -22.86 2.08 -10.55
C HIS A 125 -23.13 3.39 -11.31
N GLY A 126 -24.25 4.05 -11.06
CA GLY A 126 -24.58 5.31 -11.73
C GLY A 126 -25.68 5.14 -12.79
N PRO A 127 -25.61 5.84 -13.94
CA PRO A 127 -26.75 6.02 -14.82
C PRO A 127 -27.10 4.82 -15.71
N PHE A 128 -26.89 3.60 -15.22
CA PHE A 128 -27.10 2.37 -15.96
C PHE A 128 -28.44 1.72 -15.59
N LEU A 129 -29.18 1.21 -16.57
CA LEU A 129 -30.46 0.54 -16.31
C LEU A 129 -30.30 -0.71 -15.45
N SER A 130 -29.16 -1.40 -15.57
CA SER A 130 -28.78 -2.52 -14.70
C SER A 130 -28.71 -2.11 -13.22
N TYR A 131 -28.17 -0.93 -12.93
CA TYR A 131 -28.11 -0.37 -11.58
C TYR A 131 -29.52 -0.09 -11.05
N PHE A 132 -30.34 0.64 -11.81
CA PHE A 132 -31.70 0.97 -11.38
C PHE A 132 -32.62 -0.23 -11.22
N LYS A 133 -32.51 -1.23 -12.10
CA LYS A 133 -33.25 -2.50 -11.98
C LYS A 133 -32.83 -3.28 -10.75
N ARG A 134 -31.52 -3.40 -10.50
CA ARG A 134 -30.97 -4.11 -9.33
C ARG A 134 -31.45 -3.54 -8.01
N PHE A 135 -31.62 -2.22 -7.93
CA PHE A 135 -32.07 -1.53 -6.71
C PHE A 135 -33.56 -1.16 -6.73
N HIS A 136 -34.33 -1.67 -7.69
CA HIS A 136 -35.77 -1.43 -7.83
C HIS A 136 -36.17 0.06 -7.86
N ILE A 137 -35.28 0.93 -8.37
CA ILE A 137 -35.45 2.39 -8.37
C ILE A 137 -36.41 2.82 -9.48
N LEU A 138 -36.43 2.13 -10.63
CA LEU A 138 -37.32 2.44 -11.75
C LEU A 138 -37.92 1.16 -12.34
N LYS A 139 -39.25 1.14 -12.51
CA LYS A 139 -40.00 -0.05 -12.96
C LYS A 139 -40.15 -0.16 -14.49
N ASN A 140 -40.14 0.96 -15.23
CA ASN A 140 -40.48 0.99 -16.66
C ASN A 140 -39.67 2.05 -17.44
N LEU A 141 -38.44 1.71 -17.85
CA LEU A 141 -37.67 2.53 -18.80
C LEU A 141 -37.36 1.72 -20.05
N THR A 142 -37.58 2.32 -21.22
CA THR A 142 -37.22 1.75 -22.52
C THR A 142 -35.73 2.01 -22.81
N ALA A 143 -35.07 1.06 -23.48
CA ALA A 143 -33.62 1.11 -23.77
C ALA A 143 -33.17 2.38 -24.52
N ALA A 144 -34.07 3.05 -25.24
CA ALA A 144 -33.78 4.29 -25.97
C ALA A 144 -33.59 5.52 -25.05
N ALA A 145 -34.29 5.58 -23.92
CA ALA A 145 -34.14 6.67 -22.94
C ALA A 145 -32.81 6.56 -22.16
N GLU A 146 -32.30 5.34 -22.00
CA GLU A 146 -31.03 5.03 -21.33
C GLU A 146 -29.82 5.55 -22.12
N VAL A 147 -29.75 5.26 -23.43
CA VAL A 147 -28.62 5.70 -24.27
C VAL A 147 -28.50 7.23 -24.26
N LYS A 148 -29.64 7.93 -24.38
CA LYS A 148 -29.67 9.40 -24.38
C LYS A 148 -29.24 9.99 -23.02
N TRP A 149 -29.64 9.39 -21.91
CA TRP A 149 -29.31 9.88 -20.57
C TRP A 149 -27.89 9.51 -20.10
N ALA A 150 -27.41 8.31 -20.46
CA ALA A 150 -26.03 7.89 -20.20
C ALA A 150 -25.02 8.74 -20.99
N ILE A 151 -25.31 9.05 -22.27
CA ILE A 151 -24.48 9.96 -23.07
C ILE A 151 -24.42 11.35 -22.42
N HIS A 152 -25.55 11.89 -21.97
CA HIS A 152 -25.63 13.24 -21.38
C HIS A 152 -24.98 13.35 -19.98
N SER A 153 -24.85 12.25 -19.24
CA SER A 153 -24.26 12.21 -17.89
C SER A 153 -22.75 11.92 -17.88
N ILE A 154 -22.19 11.46 -19.01
CA ILE A 154 -20.76 11.12 -19.16
C ILE A 154 -20.00 12.18 -19.98
N THR A 155 -20.68 13.03 -20.75
CA THR A 155 -20.04 14.14 -21.49
C THR A 155 -19.71 15.32 -20.56
N PRO A 156 -18.45 15.81 -20.51
CA PRO A 156 -18.12 17.09 -19.88
C PRO A 156 -18.82 18.21 -20.65
N SER A 157 -19.79 18.87 -20.01
CA SER A 157 -20.61 19.91 -20.62
C SER A 157 -19.77 21.13 -21.04
N ALA A 158 -19.66 21.37 -22.35
CA ALA A 158 -19.26 22.67 -22.92
C ALA A 158 -20.45 23.54 -23.37
N ALA A 159 -21.69 23.13 -23.15
CA ALA A 159 -22.85 23.96 -23.48
C ALA A 159 -23.98 23.78 -22.45
N HIS A 160 -24.28 24.87 -21.76
CA HIS A 160 -25.40 25.02 -20.83
C HIS A 160 -26.74 24.57 -21.41
N SER A 161 -27.57 23.97 -20.56
CA SER A 161 -28.91 24.52 -20.27
C SER A 161 -29.34 24.04 -18.90
N GLN A 162 -29.52 24.99 -17.98
CA GLN A 162 -30.16 24.74 -16.69
C GLN A 162 -31.60 24.28 -16.96
N LEU A 163 -31.88 23.00 -16.72
CA LEU A 163 -33.25 22.53 -16.54
C LEU A 163 -33.47 22.37 -15.04
N LEU A 164 -34.09 23.40 -14.47
CA LEU A 164 -34.59 23.43 -13.11
C LEU A 164 -35.49 22.21 -12.87
N PHE A 165 -35.15 21.40 -11.87
CA PHE A 165 -36.07 20.40 -11.34
C PHE A 165 -37.17 21.14 -10.55
N ALA A 166 -38.35 21.29 -11.15
CA ALA A 166 -39.56 21.46 -10.35
C ALA A 166 -39.85 20.12 -9.67
N SER A 167 -39.49 20.01 -8.39
CA SER A 167 -39.89 18.89 -7.54
C SER A 167 -41.41 18.96 -7.34
N PRO A 168 -42.19 17.89 -7.59
CA PRO A 168 -43.50 17.79 -6.96
C PRO A 168 -43.27 17.57 -5.47
N ASN A 169 -43.79 18.47 -4.63
CA ASN A 169 -43.79 18.34 -3.18
C ASN A 169 -44.22 16.91 -2.76
N PRO A 170 -43.55 16.27 -1.79
CA PRO A 170 -44.08 15.05 -1.18
C PRO A 170 -45.36 15.39 -0.38
N PRO A 171 -46.36 14.50 -0.34
CA PRO A 171 -47.56 14.74 0.44
C PRO A 171 -47.23 14.82 1.93
N ARG A 172 -47.77 15.87 2.55
CA ARG A 172 -47.68 16.19 3.98
C ARG A 172 -48.43 15.11 4.78
N ILE A 173 -47.72 14.34 5.60
CA ILE A 173 -48.36 13.42 6.56
C ILE A 173 -49.01 14.30 7.65
N ALA A 174 -50.34 14.37 7.63
CA ALA A 174 -51.11 14.93 8.73
C ALA A 174 -51.01 13.98 9.93
N LYS A 175 -50.65 14.54 11.10
CA LYS A 175 -50.72 13.83 12.37
C LYS A 175 -52.19 13.57 12.69
N GLN A 176 -52.57 12.32 12.90
CA GLN A 176 -53.80 11.99 13.61
C GLN A 176 -53.40 11.59 15.03
N SER A 177 -53.72 12.48 15.96
CA SER A 177 -53.65 12.26 17.40
C SER A 177 -54.91 11.51 17.81
N ASP A 178 -54.77 10.24 18.17
CA ASP A 178 -55.78 9.56 18.99
C ASP A 178 -55.15 9.37 20.37
N GLY A 179 -55.61 10.20 21.31
CA GLY A 179 -55.37 10.00 22.74
C GLY A 179 -56.31 8.94 23.27
N ILE A 180 -55.85 8.19 24.26
CA ILE A 180 -56.71 7.58 25.26
C ILE A 180 -56.11 7.90 26.63
N GLU A 181 -56.98 8.46 27.47
CA GLU A 181 -56.82 8.80 28.89
C GLU A 181 -56.66 7.55 29.78
N LEU A 182 -56.01 7.80 30.92
CA LEU A 182 -55.73 6.98 32.11
C LEU A 182 -54.55 6.00 32.01
#